data_AF-A0A7V9UCU7-F1
#
_entry.id   AF-A0A7V9UCU7-F1
#
_cell.length_a   1.000
_cell.length_b   1.000
_cell.length_c   1.000
_cell.angle_alpha   90.00
_cell.angle_beta   90.00
_cell.angle_gamma   90.00
#
_symmetry.space_group_name_H-M   'P 1'
#
loop_
_entity.id
_entity.type
_entity.pdbx_description
1 polymer ?
#
loop_
_entity_poly.entity_id
_entity_poly.type
_entity_poly.pdbx_seq_one_letter_code
_entity_poly.pdbx_strand_id
1 'polypeptide(L)'
;MSVAVGVVVAVWIYRLNGEGDIDRLLKGNRSAIYGAVAGIFGSLLGFVIATLSIIVALGSLERLKVVRESKQYPVLWKTLQAAIRALGFGTAAALAALVFDRDRDPQHGVFVVLAFATTLVTLRLARAIWILERVLGLAVQPSLRRKSGE
;
A
#
# COMPACT_ATOMS: atom_id res chain seq x y z
N MET A 1 10.69 8.88 -3.73
CA MET A 1 10.52 7.82 -4.75
C MET A 1 9.14 7.84 -5.36
N SER A 2 8.04 7.66 -4.61
CA SER A 2 6.67 7.78 -5.19
C SER A 2 6.42 9.14 -5.86
N VAL A 3 6.81 10.25 -5.21
CA VAL A 3 6.69 11.60 -5.80
C VAL A 3 7.47 11.72 -7.10
N ALA A 4 8.69 11.17 -7.15
CA ALA A 4 9.52 11.20 -8.35
C ALA A 4 8.85 10.43 -9.50
N VAL A 5 8.24 9.27 -9.23
CA VAL A 5 7.47 8.52 -10.24
C VAL A 5 6.28 9.34 -10.72
N GLY A 6 5.52 9.97 -9.81
CA GLY A 6 4.42 10.87 -10.18
C GLY A 6 4.87 12.02 -11.08
N VAL A 7 6.00 12.66 -10.75
CA VAL A 7 6.59 13.75 -11.56
C VAL A 7 7.06 13.24 -12.92
N VAL A 8 7.74 12.09 -12.98
CA VAL A 8 8.21 11.50 -14.25
C VAL A 8 7.03 11.16 -15.15
N VAL A 9 5.98 10.54 -14.60
CA VAL A 9 4.75 10.22 -15.35
C VAL A 9 4.08 11.51 -15.83
N ALA A 10 3.97 12.54 -14.99
CA ALA A 10 3.40 13.83 -15.40
C ALA A 10 4.21 14.49 -16.52
N VAL A 11 5.54 14.53 -16.40
CA VAL A 11 6.43 15.08 -17.43
C VAL A 11 6.30 14.29 -18.73
N TRP A 12 6.26 12.96 -18.66
CA TRP A 12 6.10 12.13 -19.86
C TRP A 12 4.78 12.40 -20.58
N ILE A 13 3.68 12.55 -19.85
CA ILE A 13 2.36 12.85 -20.42
C ILE A 13 2.35 14.24 -21.05
N TYR A 14 2.69 15.28 -20.28
CA TYR A 14 2.47 16.67 -20.69
C TYR A 14 3.62 17.29 -21.51
N ARG A 15 4.84 16.73 -21.46
CA ARG A 15 6.01 17.26 -22.19
C ARG A 15 6.47 16.37 -23.34
N LEU A 16 6.19 15.07 -23.27
CA LEU A 16 6.63 14.07 -24.27
C LEU A 16 5.46 13.48 -25.07
N ASN A 17 4.27 14.08 -25.01
CA ASN A 17 3.05 13.64 -25.71
C ASN A 17 2.65 12.18 -25.41
N GLY A 18 2.90 11.69 -24.19
CA GLY A 18 2.52 10.34 -23.75
C GLY A 18 1.01 10.08 -23.64
N GLU A 19 0.19 11.12 -23.82
CA GLU A 19 -1.28 11.04 -23.80
C GLU A 19 -1.83 9.98 -24.76
N GLY A 20 -1.29 9.91 -25.98
CA GLY A 20 -1.75 8.97 -27.00
C GLY A 20 -1.49 7.50 -26.65
N ASP A 21 -0.38 7.21 -25.96
CA ASP A 21 -0.05 5.85 -25.53
C ASP A 21 -0.93 5.41 -24.37
N ILE A 22 -1.19 6.31 -23.43
CA ILE A 22 -2.11 6.09 -22.31
C ILE A 22 -3.52 5.87 -22.82
N ASP A 23 -3.98 6.71 -23.75
CA ASP A 23 -5.32 6.58 -24.30
C ASP A 23 -5.46 5.26 -25.06
N ARG A 24 -4.45 4.84 -25.83
CA ARG A 24 -4.46 3.51 -26.47
C ARG A 24 -4.52 2.37 -25.47
N LEU A 25 -3.75 2.46 -24.38
CA LEU A 25 -3.70 1.42 -23.35
C LEU A 25 -5.00 1.34 -22.55
N LEU A 26 -5.63 2.48 -22.28
CA LEU A 26 -6.81 2.57 -21.44
C LEU A 26 -8.14 2.51 -22.22
N LYS A 27 -8.12 2.69 -23.54
CA LYS A 27 -9.33 2.79 -24.38
C LYS A 27 -10.28 1.61 -24.16
N GLY A 28 -11.47 1.89 -23.67
CA GLY A 28 -12.51 0.90 -23.43
C GLY A 28 -12.31 0.05 -22.17
N ASN A 29 -11.21 0.26 -21.44
CA ASN A 29 -10.84 -0.48 -20.24
C ASN A 29 -10.70 0.41 -18.99
N ARG A 30 -10.82 1.74 -19.09
CA ARG A 30 -10.67 2.68 -17.95
C ARG A 30 -11.47 2.25 -16.72
N SER A 31 -12.77 2.02 -16.91
CA SER A 31 -13.67 1.63 -15.82
C SER A 31 -13.27 0.29 -15.18
N ALA A 32 -12.90 -0.70 -16.01
CA ALA A 32 -12.47 -2.01 -15.53
C ALA A 32 -11.16 -1.92 -14.74
N ILE A 33 -10.18 -1.18 -15.25
CA ILE A 33 -8.87 -1.01 -14.60
C ILE A 33 -9.02 -0.23 -13.29
N TYR A 34 -9.72 0.90 -13.29
CA TYR A 34 -9.91 1.70 -12.08
C TYR A 34 -10.75 0.97 -11.04
N GLY A 35 -11.77 0.23 -11.47
CA GLY A 35 -12.55 -0.65 -10.60
C GLY A 35 -11.70 -1.76 -9.97
N ALA A 36 -10.86 -2.43 -10.76
CA ALA A 36 -9.96 -3.46 -10.26
C ALA A 36 -8.96 -2.89 -9.24
N VAL A 37 -8.35 -1.74 -9.53
CA VAL A 37 -7.41 -1.06 -8.62
C VAL A 37 -8.11 -0.64 -7.33
N ALA A 38 -9.33 -0.09 -7.40
CA ALA A 38 -10.13 0.26 -6.24
C ALA A 38 -10.45 -0.97 -5.38
N GLY A 39 -10.81 -2.10 -6.01
CA GLY A 39 -11.07 -3.37 -5.31
C GLY A 39 -9.83 -3.94 -4.62
N ILE A 40 -8.67 -3.93 -5.30
CA ILE A 40 -7.39 -4.39 -4.72
C ILE A 40 -6.99 -3.50 -3.54
N PHE A 41 -7.01 -2.17 -3.69
CA PHE A 41 -6.63 -1.28 -2.60
C PHE A 41 -7.63 -1.31 -1.44
N GLY A 42 -8.93 -1.39 -1.73
CA GLY A 42 -9.99 -1.50 -0.73
C GLY A 42 -9.88 -2.79 0.09
N SER A 43 -9.67 -3.94 -0.56
CA SER A 43 -9.52 -5.22 0.13
C SER A 43 -8.26 -5.27 1.00
N LEU A 44 -7.12 -4.79 0.47
CA LEU A 44 -5.88 -4.69 1.23
C LEU A 44 -5.99 -3.72 2.41
N LEU A 45 -6.70 -2.59 2.25
CA LEU A 45 -6.98 -1.66 3.33
C LEU A 45 -7.73 -2.35 4.47
N GLY A 46 -8.83 -3.06 4.16
CA GLY A 46 -9.61 -3.81 5.13
C GLY A 46 -8.77 -4.87 5.84
N PHE A 47 -7.96 -5.61 5.09
CA PHE A 47 -7.06 -6.63 5.63
C PHE A 47 -6.02 -6.05 6.61
N VAL A 48 -5.37 -4.94 6.26
CA VAL A 48 -4.37 -4.29 7.12
C VAL A 48 -5.02 -3.71 8.38
N ILE A 49 -6.23 -3.13 8.27
CA ILE A 49 -6.99 -2.64 9.43
C ILE A 49 -7.35 -3.80 10.36
N ALA A 50 -7.88 -4.90 9.83
CA ALA A 50 -8.22 -6.09 10.62
C ALA A 50 -6.98 -6.66 11.34
N THR A 51 -5.86 -6.75 10.64
CA THR A 51 -4.57 -7.17 11.23
C THR A 51 -4.15 -6.25 12.38
N LEU A 52 -4.27 -4.93 12.21
CA LEU A 52 -3.94 -3.97 13.26
C LEU A 52 -4.84 -4.14 14.49
N SER A 53 -6.14 -4.32 14.28
CA SER A 53 -7.11 -4.58 15.36
C SER A 53 -6.76 -5.84 16.14
N ILE A 54 -6.36 -6.91 15.46
CA ILE A 54 -5.91 -8.16 16.09
C ILE A 54 -4.64 -7.92 16.92
N ILE A 55 -3.65 -7.21 16.38
CA ILE A 55 -2.40 -6.90 17.10
C ILE A 55 -2.70 -6.11 18.37
N VAL A 56 -3.62 -5.13 18.30
CA VAL A 56 -4.03 -4.33 19.47
C VAL A 56 -4.75 -5.21 20.50
N ALA A 57 -5.69 -6.05 20.06
CA ALA A 57 -6.46 -6.93 20.94
C ALA A 57 -5.57 -7.96 21.66
N LEU A 58 -4.57 -8.50 20.95
CA LEU A 58 -3.65 -9.50 21.49
C LEU A 58 -2.43 -8.91 22.21
N GLY A 59 -2.12 -7.62 22.01
CA GLY A 59 -0.92 -6.96 22.53
C GLY A 59 -0.81 -6.89 24.06
N SER A 60 -1.88 -7.23 24.78
CA SER A 60 -1.90 -7.39 26.24
C SER A 60 -1.36 -8.74 26.73
N LEU A 61 -1.22 -9.74 25.84
CA LEU A 61 -0.77 -11.08 26.21
C LEU A 61 0.72 -11.12 26.56
N GLU A 62 1.05 -11.85 27.62
CA GLU A 62 2.42 -12.08 28.13
C GLU A 62 3.38 -12.58 27.02
N ARG A 63 2.88 -13.42 26.11
CA ARG A 63 3.64 -13.96 24.97
C ARG A 63 4.12 -12.89 23.97
N LEU A 64 3.47 -11.73 23.93
CA LEU A 64 3.83 -10.61 23.04
C LEU A 64 4.66 -9.53 23.75
N LYS A 65 4.99 -9.72 25.04
CA LYS A 65 5.81 -8.80 25.83
C LYS A 65 7.19 -8.56 25.19
N VAL A 66 7.83 -9.62 24.69
CA VAL A 66 9.12 -9.55 23.98
C VAL A 66 9.04 -8.67 22.73
N VAL A 67 7.93 -8.77 21.97
CA VAL A 67 7.71 -7.95 20.77
C VAL A 67 7.42 -6.50 21.16
N ARG A 68 6.61 -6.27 22.20
CA ARG A 68 6.23 -4.95 22.69
C ARG A 68 7.40 -4.17 23.29
N GLU A 69 8.28 -4.84 24.02
CA GLU A 69 9.48 -4.26 24.63
C GLU A 69 10.64 -4.11 23.63
N SER A 70 10.51 -4.68 22.44
CA SER A 70 11.50 -4.49 21.38
C SER A 70 11.46 -3.06 20.82
N LYS A 71 12.63 -2.55 20.40
CA LYS A 71 12.76 -1.25 19.71
C LYS A 71 12.01 -1.19 18.36
N GLN A 72 11.55 -2.34 17.87
CA GLN A 72 10.92 -2.55 16.58
C GLN A 72 9.41 -2.32 16.64
N TYR A 73 8.79 -2.39 17.82
CA TYR A 73 7.34 -2.20 17.99
C TYR A 73 6.84 -0.82 17.51
N PRO A 74 7.47 0.31 17.88
CA PRO A 74 7.04 1.63 17.37
C PRO A 74 7.24 1.76 15.85
N VAL A 75 8.23 1.06 15.29
CA VAL A 75 8.53 1.07 13.85
C VAL A 75 7.47 0.28 13.08
N LEU A 76 7.05 -0.89 13.60
CA LEU A 76 5.94 -1.68 13.07
C LEU A 76 4.66 -0.84 13.07
N TRP A 77 4.33 -0.23 14.20
CA TRP A 77 3.13 0.59 14.35
C TRP A 77 3.07 1.75 13.36
N LYS A 78 4.15 2.56 13.29
CA LYS A 78 4.24 3.68 12.34
C LYS A 78 4.15 3.20 10.88
N THR A 79 4.68 2.02 10.58
CA THR A 79 4.67 1.49 9.22
C THR A 79 3.28 0.99 8.81
N LEU A 80 2.60 0.25 9.70
CA LEU A 80 1.21 -0.18 9.45
C LEU A 80 0.27 1.01 9.32
N GLN A 81 0.39 2.03 10.17
CA GLN A 81 -0.38 3.27 10.02
C GLN A 81 -0.10 3.99 8.69
N ALA A 82 1.17 4.04 8.27
CA ALA A 82 1.53 4.64 6.99
C ALA A 82 0.97 3.83 5.80
N ALA A 83 0.93 2.50 5.90
CA ALA A 83 0.31 1.63 4.90
C ALA A 83 -1.21 1.85 4.83
N ILE A 84 -1.90 1.94 5.97
CA ILE A 84 -3.35 2.24 6.03
C ILE A 84 -3.65 3.59 5.37
N ARG A 85 -2.90 4.64 5.70
CA ARG A 85 -3.09 5.97 5.08
C ARG A 85 -2.85 5.95 3.58
N ALA A 86 -1.80 5.26 3.14
CA ALA A 86 -1.49 5.13 1.71
C ALA A 86 -2.55 4.34 0.96
N LEU A 87 -3.01 3.21 1.52
CA LEU A 87 -4.08 2.39 0.96
C LEU A 87 -5.41 3.16 0.93
N GLY A 88 -5.75 3.89 1.99
CA GLY A 88 -6.94 4.76 2.01
C GLY A 88 -6.88 5.84 0.92
N PHE A 89 -5.75 6.51 0.78
CA PHE A 89 -5.53 7.47 -0.30
C PHE A 89 -5.62 6.82 -1.68
N GLY A 90 -5.00 5.65 -1.87
CA GLY A 90 -5.05 4.89 -3.11
C GLY A 90 -6.47 4.47 -3.50
N THR A 91 -7.24 3.94 -2.55
CA THR A 91 -8.64 3.58 -2.77
C THR A 91 -9.47 4.80 -3.15
N ALA A 92 -9.33 5.92 -2.44
CA ALA A 92 -10.04 7.16 -2.76
C ALA A 92 -9.66 7.69 -4.15
N ALA A 93 -8.36 7.68 -4.50
CA ALA A 93 -7.89 8.10 -5.82
C ALA A 93 -8.42 7.18 -6.93
N ALA A 94 -8.47 5.87 -6.71
CA ALA A 94 -9.00 4.90 -7.67
C ALA A 94 -10.52 5.06 -7.87
N LEU A 95 -11.27 5.33 -6.80
CA LEU A 95 -12.70 5.64 -6.88
C LEU A 95 -12.94 6.98 -7.60
N ALA A 96 -12.13 8.00 -7.32
CA ALA A 96 -12.19 9.27 -8.04
C ALA A 96 -11.89 9.06 -9.54
N ALA A 97 -10.87 8.26 -9.89
CA ALA A 97 -10.60 7.87 -11.28
C ALA A 97 -11.77 7.17 -11.94
N LEU A 98 -12.39 6.22 -11.23
CA LEU A 98 -13.56 5.51 -11.74
C LEU A 98 -14.77 6.42 -12.01
N VAL A 99 -14.93 7.47 -11.21
CA VAL A 99 -16.05 8.41 -11.32
C VAL A 99 -15.78 9.46 -12.42
N PHE A 100 -14.63 10.13 -12.35
CA PHE A 100 -14.33 11.34 -13.12
C PHE A 100 -13.64 11.08 -14.46
N ASP A 101 -12.89 9.98 -14.61
CA ASP A 101 -12.14 9.70 -15.83
C ASP A 101 -12.87 8.66 -16.69
N ARG A 102 -13.38 9.11 -17.85
CA ARG A 102 -14.24 8.34 -18.75
C ARG A 102 -13.63 8.26 -20.14
N ASP A 103 -13.90 7.19 -20.87
CA ASP A 103 -13.39 7.02 -22.25
C ASP A 103 -13.83 8.13 -23.22
N ARG A 104 -14.95 8.79 -22.95
CA ARG A 104 -15.46 9.91 -23.77
C ARG A 104 -14.70 11.22 -23.53
N ASP A 105 -14.16 11.42 -22.33
CA ASP A 105 -13.42 12.62 -21.92
C ASP A 105 -12.26 12.19 -21.01
N PRO A 106 -11.15 11.72 -21.59
CA PRO A 106 -9.99 11.25 -20.83
C PRO A 106 -9.39 12.36 -19.97
N GLN A 107 -9.29 12.12 -18.67
CA GLN A 107 -8.64 13.07 -17.74
C GLN A 107 -7.27 12.54 -17.32
N HIS A 108 -6.23 12.87 -18.08
CA HIS A 108 -4.86 12.38 -17.83
C HIS A 108 -4.31 12.78 -16.45
N GLY A 109 -4.77 13.92 -15.90
CA GLY A 109 -4.40 14.33 -14.54
C GLY A 109 -4.84 13.33 -13.47
N VAL A 110 -6.01 12.71 -13.65
CA VAL A 110 -6.54 11.71 -12.71
C VAL A 110 -5.72 10.42 -12.79
N PHE A 111 -5.29 10.04 -14.01
CA PHE A 111 -4.36 8.92 -14.21
C PHE A 111 -3.01 9.16 -13.54
N VAL A 112 -2.44 10.38 -13.63
CA VAL A 112 -1.18 10.73 -12.94
C VAL A 112 -1.32 10.54 -11.42
N VAL A 113 -2.43 11.02 -10.84
CA VAL A 113 -2.71 10.85 -9.41
C VAL A 113 -2.82 9.36 -9.05
N LEU A 114 -3.49 8.56 -9.88
CA LEU A 114 -3.63 7.13 -9.66
C LEU A 114 -2.29 6.38 -9.77
N ALA A 115 -1.44 6.73 -10.73
CA ALA A 115 -0.11 6.15 -10.90
C ALA A 115 0.80 6.49 -9.71
N PHE A 116 0.75 7.74 -9.22
CA PHE A 116 1.42 8.15 -7.99
C PHE A 116 0.91 7.36 -6.78
N ALA A 117 -0.42 7.26 -6.62
CA ALA A 117 -1.05 6.57 -5.51
C ALA A 117 -0.69 5.08 -5.50
N THR A 118 -0.70 4.43 -6.66
CA THR A 118 -0.30 3.03 -6.84
C THR A 118 1.14 2.81 -6.41
N THR A 119 2.05 3.67 -6.87
CA THR A 119 3.47 3.59 -6.47
C THR A 119 3.65 3.80 -4.96
N LEU A 120 2.92 4.77 -4.40
CA LEU A 120 2.94 5.04 -2.96
C LEU A 120 2.47 3.83 -2.16
N VAL A 121 1.35 3.21 -2.56
CA VAL A 121 0.80 1.99 -1.93
C VAL A 121 1.80 0.85 -2.00
N THR A 122 2.35 0.55 -3.18
CA THR A 122 3.31 -0.56 -3.37
C THR A 122 4.54 -0.39 -2.49
N LEU A 123 5.14 0.82 -2.44
CA LEU A 123 6.31 1.08 -1.59
C LEU A 123 6.00 0.94 -0.09
N ARG A 124 4.81 1.36 0.34
CA ARG A 124 4.40 1.27 1.75
C ARG A 124 4.08 -0.17 2.14
N LEU A 125 3.45 -0.94 1.25
CA LEU A 125 3.22 -2.37 1.44
C LEU A 125 4.53 -3.16 1.49
N ALA A 126 5.45 -2.93 0.54
CA ALA A 126 6.75 -3.57 0.55
C ALA A 126 7.51 -3.33 1.87
N ARG A 127 7.48 -2.08 2.36
CA ARG A 127 8.07 -1.74 3.66
C ARG A 127 7.35 -2.40 4.83
N ALA A 128 6.02 -2.51 4.78
CA ALA A 128 5.24 -3.18 5.82
C ALA A 128 5.56 -4.68 5.90
N ILE A 129 5.62 -5.36 4.75
CA ILE A 129 6.00 -6.77 4.65
C ILE A 129 7.41 -6.98 5.19
N TRP A 130 8.37 -6.18 4.75
CA TRP A 130 9.76 -6.29 5.21
C TRP A 130 9.93 -6.08 6.73
N ILE A 131 9.18 -5.16 7.34
CA ILE A 131 9.21 -4.96 8.80
C ILE A 131 8.54 -6.14 9.51
N LEU A 132 7.41 -6.64 8.97
CA LEU A 132 6.72 -7.78 9.54
C LEU A 132 7.62 -9.03 9.55
N GLU A 133 8.34 -9.30 8.47
CA GLU A 133 9.34 -10.38 8.39
C GLU A 133 10.41 -10.26 9.49
N ARG A 134 10.94 -9.06 9.72
CA ARG A 134 11.93 -8.81 10.78
C ARG A 134 11.36 -9.05 12.18
N VAL A 135 10.11 -8.67 12.42
CA VAL A 135 9.45 -8.90 13.71
C VAL A 135 9.17 -10.39 13.93
N LEU A 136 8.72 -11.10 12.89
CA LEU A 136 8.50 -12.55 12.94
C LEU A 136 9.80 -13.31 13.23
N GLY A 137 10.91 -12.92 12.61
CA GLY A 137 12.23 -13.49 12.90
C GLY A 137 12.61 -13.38 14.38
N LEU A 138 12.34 -12.24 15.01
CA LEU A 138 12.58 -12.02 16.44
C LEU A 138 11.62 -12.81 17.35
N ALA A 139 10.38 -13.02 16.93
CA ALA A 139 9.40 -13.76 17.72
C ALA A 139 9.60 -15.28 17.68
N VAL A 140 10.19 -15.82 16.60
CA VAL A 140 10.42 -17.27 16.43
C VAL A 140 11.74 -17.73 17.09
N GLN A 141 12.79 -16.90 17.06
CA GLN A 141 14.11 -17.21 17.66
C GLN A 141 14.12 -17.62 19.15
N PRO A 142 13.26 -17.09 20.05
CA PRO A 142 13.23 -17.49 21.46
C PRO A 142 12.86 -18.96 21.68
N SER A 143 12.15 -19.59 20.74
CA SER A 143 11.69 -20.97 20.89
C SER A 143 12.77 -22.02 20.58
N LEU A 144 13.76 -21.69 19.74
CA LEU A 144 14.86 -22.60 19.39
C LEU A 144 15.96 -22.64 20.47
N ARG A 145 16.21 -21.52 21.16
CA ARG A 145 17.24 -21.45 22.21
C ARG A 145 16.87 -22.23 23.47
N ARG A 146 15.57 -22.46 23.71
CA ARG A 146 15.07 -23.22 24.87
C ARG A 146 15.16 -24.74 24.67
N LYS A 147 15.17 -25.22 23.42
CA LYS A 147 15.25 -26.66 23.08
C LYS A 147 16.67 -27.22 22.99
N SER A 148 17.70 -26.35 23.04
CA SER A 148 19.11 -26.75 22.95
C SER A 148 19.83 -26.74 24.32
N GLY A 149 19.08 -26.52 25.41
CA GLY A 149 19.59 -26.47 26.78
C GLY A 149 18.90 -27.44 27.73
N GLU A 150 18.12 -28.39 27.19
CA GLU A 150 17.67 -29.62 27.86
C GLU A 150 18.47 -30.79 27.28
#